data_AF-A0A2U3K9K7-F1
#
_entry.id   AF-A0A2U3K9K7-F1
#
_cell.length_a   1.000
_cell.length_b   1.000
_cell.length_c   1.000
_cell.angle_alpha   90.00
_cell.angle_beta   90.00
_cell.angle_gamma   90.00
#
_symmetry.space_group_name_H-M   'P 1'
#
loop_
_entity.id
_entity.type
_entity.pdbx_description
1 polymer ?
#
loop_
_entity_poly.entity_id
_entity_poly.type
_entity_poly.pdbx_seq_one_letter_code
_entity_poly.pdbx_strand_id
1 'polypeptide(L)'
;MAGRDVIFSIKSHGYEFEERIFDEPARRVRVEPGRHVEWMVRRVNIAERLYRITGADIYRDSVLAGLPVPIAHPLLNGGVTGQDTNIAVPYQGRLFWCYGDTFGLHAAIFSVSCAISQLPEKGGLDPAVGVNLTYFVDAGGFSREMLPLPRPGLVWIEGLFTVKDDTGRERLVATYTRQPGLKPPVESGVAVFDDAAGQFRVLVQFPLPRRPRAHRSSHPFRVTERGVTYWYLYPHLRVRDDWKALTDPKSWESYTCLERGSDFDAGNTHLLRGPSETLEWSWKPDTGRIEADEERQLIALGLMKKEEALFAMRDSQSGQETGASPSSVAWNAYRKKWILLAEKVGSVYYAEADEPAGPWNRAVKIVGHDHYNFYNVVQHPFFDREGGRIIYFEGTYTASFSAAKELTPRYDYNQIMYRLHLDDPRLVDAKTR
;
A
#
# COMPACT_ATOMS: atom_id res chain seq x y z
N MET A 1 -39.80 -13.64 6.91
CA MET A 1 -39.44 -14.66 5.90
C MET A 1 -39.48 -16.10 6.43
N ALA A 2 -39.77 -16.33 7.72
CA ALA A 2 -39.81 -17.68 8.29
C ALA A 2 -40.78 -18.61 7.54
N GLY A 3 -40.36 -19.86 7.33
CA GLY A 3 -41.12 -20.89 6.62
C GLY A 3 -41.24 -20.67 5.11
N ARG A 4 -40.41 -19.81 4.51
CA ARG A 4 -40.38 -19.59 3.05
C ARG A 4 -39.05 -20.01 2.46
N ASP A 5 -39.09 -20.39 1.20
CA ASP A 5 -37.87 -20.54 0.39
C ASP A 5 -37.44 -19.16 -0.07
N VAL A 6 -36.17 -18.82 0.19
CA VAL A 6 -35.55 -17.56 -0.22
C VAL A 6 -34.34 -17.89 -1.08
N ILE A 7 -34.21 -17.19 -2.21
CA ILE A 7 -33.03 -17.27 -3.05
C ILE A 7 -32.02 -16.24 -2.57
N PHE A 8 -30.81 -16.69 -2.27
CA PHE A 8 -29.68 -15.83 -1.93
C PHE A 8 -28.71 -15.83 -3.12
N SER A 9 -28.40 -14.63 -3.64
CA SER A 9 -27.32 -14.45 -4.61
C SER A 9 -26.00 -14.22 -3.87
N ILE A 10 -24.92 -14.79 -4.41
CA ILE A 10 -23.60 -14.76 -3.77
C ILE A 10 -22.58 -14.20 -4.77
N LYS A 11 -21.97 -13.06 -4.42
CA LYS A 11 -20.94 -12.40 -5.24
C LYS A 11 -19.80 -11.96 -4.34
N SER A 12 -18.57 -12.27 -4.74
CA SER A 12 -17.38 -11.85 -4.00
C SER A 12 -16.18 -11.77 -4.93
N HIS A 13 -15.37 -10.71 -4.79
CA HIS A 13 -14.08 -10.64 -5.46
C HIS A 13 -13.16 -11.76 -4.99
N GLY A 14 -12.55 -12.48 -5.92
CA GLY A 14 -11.58 -13.53 -5.62
C GLY A 14 -12.14 -14.86 -5.12
N TYR A 15 -13.46 -15.02 -5.08
CA TYR A 15 -14.14 -16.25 -4.69
C TYR A 15 -15.31 -16.54 -5.61
N GLU A 16 -15.52 -17.82 -5.91
CA GLU A 16 -16.60 -18.30 -6.76
C GLU A 16 -17.53 -19.23 -5.98
N PHE A 17 -18.82 -19.18 -6.32
CA PHE A 17 -19.85 -20.06 -5.80
C PHE A 17 -20.42 -20.89 -6.96
N GLU A 18 -20.50 -22.21 -6.78
CA GLU A 18 -20.77 -23.14 -7.87
C GLU A 18 -22.26 -23.29 -8.20
N GLU A 19 -23.14 -23.35 -7.19
CA GLU A 19 -24.58 -23.49 -7.43
C GLU A 19 -25.13 -22.23 -8.12
N ARG A 20 -26.02 -22.44 -9.10
CA ARG A 20 -26.63 -21.37 -9.91
C ARG A 20 -28.14 -21.49 -9.96
N ILE A 21 -28.83 -20.36 -10.00
CA ILE A 21 -30.27 -20.26 -10.27
C ILE A 21 -30.47 -19.14 -11.30
N PHE A 22 -31.07 -19.47 -12.45
CA PHE A 22 -31.18 -18.56 -13.60
C PHE A 22 -29.82 -17.98 -14.04
N ASP A 23 -28.81 -18.84 -14.15
CA ASP A 23 -27.43 -18.52 -14.52
C ASP A 23 -26.63 -17.61 -13.56
N GLU A 24 -27.25 -17.16 -12.48
CA GLU A 24 -26.61 -16.37 -11.42
C GLU A 24 -26.12 -17.28 -10.28
N PRO A 25 -24.91 -17.06 -9.71
CA PRO A 25 -24.46 -17.76 -8.51
C PRO A 25 -25.42 -17.53 -7.34
N ALA A 26 -26.15 -18.57 -6.97
CA ALA A 26 -27.25 -18.45 -6.03
C ALA A 26 -27.68 -19.80 -5.45
N ARG A 27 -28.27 -19.73 -4.25
CA ARG A 27 -28.83 -20.90 -3.56
C ARG A 27 -30.19 -20.60 -2.98
N ARG A 28 -31.10 -21.57 -3.11
CA ARG A 28 -32.41 -21.54 -2.45
C ARG A 28 -32.30 -22.13 -1.05
N VAL A 29 -32.69 -21.37 -0.04
CA VAL A 29 -32.70 -21.81 1.36
C VAL A 29 -34.08 -21.68 1.97
N ARG A 30 -34.51 -22.74 2.65
CA ARG A 30 -35.69 -22.72 3.52
C ARG A 30 -35.34 -21.99 4.82
N VAL A 31 -35.89 -20.80 5.03
CA VAL A 31 -35.57 -19.95 6.17
C VAL A 31 -36.40 -20.35 7.39
N GLU A 32 -35.74 -20.78 8.47
CA GLU A 32 -36.37 -21.20 9.72
C GLU A 32 -35.67 -20.54 10.92
N PRO A 33 -36.40 -20.10 11.96
CA PRO A 33 -35.80 -19.53 13.16
C PRO A 33 -34.79 -20.49 13.81
N GLY A 34 -33.60 -19.99 14.13
CA GLY A 34 -32.54 -20.78 14.79
C GLY A 34 -31.79 -21.76 13.88
N ARG A 35 -32.18 -21.91 12.60
CA ARG A 35 -31.46 -22.78 11.66
C ARG A 35 -30.16 -22.12 11.21
N HIS A 36 -29.08 -22.89 11.23
CA HIS A 36 -27.80 -22.55 10.63
C HIS A 36 -27.65 -23.21 9.26
N VAL A 37 -27.11 -22.47 8.28
CA VAL A 37 -26.74 -22.99 6.97
C VAL A 37 -25.36 -22.43 6.63
N GLU A 38 -24.44 -23.31 6.29
CA GLU A 38 -23.08 -22.97 5.87
C GLU A 38 -22.93 -23.23 4.37
N TRP A 39 -22.23 -22.32 3.67
CA TRP A 39 -21.94 -22.40 2.25
C TRP A 39 -20.43 -22.34 2.02
N MET A 40 -19.91 -23.29 1.26
CA MET A 40 -18.51 -23.29 0.85
C MET A 40 -18.36 -22.46 -0.42
N VAL A 41 -17.38 -21.56 -0.43
CA VAL A 41 -16.97 -20.79 -1.61
C VAL A 41 -15.54 -21.19 -2.00
N ARG A 42 -15.26 -21.23 -3.30
CA ARG A 42 -13.93 -21.58 -3.80
C ARG A 42 -13.12 -20.30 -4.03
N ARG A 43 -11.99 -20.17 -3.34
CA ARG A 43 -11.05 -19.08 -3.58
C ARG A 43 -10.38 -19.25 -4.96
N VAL A 44 -10.46 -18.21 -5.80
CA VAL A 44 -9.75 -18.15 -7.10
C VAL A 44 -8.51 -17.29 -7.05
N ASN A 45 -8.50 -16.24 -6.22
CA ASN A 45 -7.29 -15.47 -5.96
C ASN A 45 -6.21 -16.36 -5.33
N ILE A 46 -4.94 -15.98 -5.51
CA ILE A 46 -3.84 -16.66 -4.82
C ILE A 46 -3.83 -16.21 -3.36
N ALA A 47 -3.83 -14.89 -3.15
CA ALA A 47 -3.98 -14.32 -1.83
C ALA A 47 -5.42 -14.48 -1.32
N GLU A 48 -5.54 -14.67 -0.01
CA GLU A 48 -6.79 -14.82 0.71
C GLU A 48 -7.23 -13.47 1.28
N ARG A 49 -8.47 -13.08 0.99
CA ARG A 49 -9.08 -11.87 1.57
C ARG A 49 -9.57 -12.21 2.97
N LEU A 50 -9.17 -11.43 3.97
CA LEU A 50 -9.51 -11.72 5.37
C LEU A 50 -10.66 -10.85 5.87
N TYR A 51 -10.41 -9.56 6.12
CA TYR A 51 -11.37 -8.66 6.74
C TYR A 51 -11.09 -7.21 6.34
N ARG A 52 -12.05 -6.32 6.61
CA ARG A 52 -11.86 -4.87 6.52
C ARG A 52 -11.26 -4.36 7.81
N ILE A 53 -10.22 -3.53 7.72
CA ILE A 53 -9.49 -2.97 8.86
C ILE A 53 -10.13 -1.67 9.34
N THR A 54 -10.62 -0.84 8.41
CA THR A 54 -11.15 0.51 8.68
C THR A 54 -12.66 0.62 8.40
N GLY A 55 -13.26 1.75 8.77
CA GLY A 55 -14.65 2.06 8.42
C GLY A 55 -15.69 1.51 9.40
N ALA A 56 -16.94 1.85 9.13
CA ALA A 56 -18.07 1.53 10.01
C ALA A 56 -18.63 0.13 9.72
N ASP A 57 -19.22 -0.51 10.73
CA ASP A 57 -20.01 -1.73 10.64
C ASP A 57 -19.24 -2.97 10.16
N ILE A 58 -17.97 -3.10 10.54
CA ILE A 58 -17.12 -4.25 10.15
C ILE A 58 -17.76 -5.58 10.58
N TYR A 59 -18.36 -5.62 11.77
CA TYR A 59 -19.04 -6.81 12.31
C TYR A 59 -20.51 -6.57 12.66
N ARG A 60 -21.19 -5.65 11.97
CA ARG A 60 -22.60 -5.30 12.27
C ARG A 60 -23.52 -6.49 12.32
N ASP A 61 -23.46 -7.36 11.32
CA ASP A 61 -24.38 -8.49 11.22
C ASP A 61 -24.08 -9.56 12.29
N SER A 62 -22.81 -9.73 12.67
CA SER A 62 -22.43 -10.57 13.81
C SER A 62 -23.00 -10.02 15.12
N VAL A 63 -22.90 -8.71 15.36
CA VAL A 63 -23.47 -8.07 16.56
C VAL A 63 -24.99 -8.23 16.60
N LEU A 64 -25.69 -8.01 15.48
CA LEU A 64 -27.14 -8.19 15.39
C LEU A 64 -27.58 -9.64 15.64
N ALA A 65 -26.75 -10.61 15.23
CA ALA A 65 -27.00 -12.02 15.44
C ALA A 65 -26.55 -12.53 16.84
N GLY A 66 -25.94 -11.67 17.68
CA GLY A 66 -25.39 -12.08 18.98
C GLY A 66 -24.16 -13.00 18.85
N LEU A 67 -23.45 -12.93 17.74
CA LEU A 67 -22.24 -13.72 17.47
C LEU A 67 -20.99 -13.01 18.02
N PRO A 68 -19.95 -13.76 18.40
CA PRO A 68 -18.70 -13.19 18.88
C PRO A 68 -18.04 -12.33 17.79
N VAL A 69 -17.39 -11.24 18.21
CA VAL A 69 -16.65 -10.32 17.35
C VAL A 69 -15.22 -10.15 17.89
N PRO A 70 -14.18 -10.14 17.03
CA PRO A 70 -12.80 -10.23 17.49
C PRO A 70 -12.15 -8.89 17.84
N ILE A 71 -12.76 -7.76 17.44
CA ILE A 71 -12.20 -6.42 17.62
C ILE A 71 -12.96 -5.61 18.66
N ALA A 72 -12.27 -4.67 19.33
CA ALA A 72 -12.81 -3.85 20.40
C ALA A 72 -13.91 -2.87 19.94
N HIS A 73 -13.82 -2.40 18.69
CA HIS A 73 -14.75 -1.43 18.11
C HIS A 73 -15.39 -1.98 16.82
N PRO A 74 -16.31 -2.95 16.92
CA PRO A 74 -16.85 -3.71 15.78
C PRO A 74 -17.79 -2.91 14.87
N LEU A 75 -18.37 -1.81 15.37
CA LEU A 75 -19.39 -1.01 14.66
C LEU A 75 -18.87 0.35 14.21
N LEU A 76 -18.06 1.03 15.02
CA LEU A 76 -17.50 2.33 14.66
C LEU A 76 -16.30 2.60 15.56
N ASN A 77 -15.18 3.01 14.95
CA ASN A 77 -13.96 3.35 15.66
C ASN A 77 -13.45 4.72 15.19
N GLY A 78 -13.14 5.61 16.12
CA GLY A 78 -12.70 6.99 15.82
C GLY A 78 -13.66 7.78 14.92
N GLY A 79 -14.95 7.42 14.88
CA GLY A 79 -15.94 8.04 13.98
C GLY A 79 -15.67 7.83 12.48
N VAL A 80 -14.77 6.92 12.10
CA VAL A 80 -14.34 6.70 10.71
C VAL A 80 -15.31 5.79 9.97
N THR A 81 -15.73 6.21 8.78
CA THR A 81 -16.56 5.45 7.84
C THR A 81 -15.82 5.05 6.55
N GLY A 82 -14.74 5.76 6.22
CA GLY A 82 -13.87 5.47 5.08
C GLY A 82 -12.48 6.08 5.25
N GLN A 83 -11.44 5.40 4.79
CA GLN A 83 -10.05 5.83 4.82
C GLN A 83 -9.28 5.36 3.59
N ASP A 84 -8.59 6.31 2.98
CA ASP A 84 -7.64 6.09 1.90
C ASP A 84 -6.24 5.76 2.41
N THR A 85 -5.51 5.00 1.61
CA THR A 85 -4.09 4.70 1.80
C THR A 85 -3.83 3.94 3.11
N ASN A 86 -2.67 3.31 3.22
CA ASN A 86 -2.12 3.01 4.53
C ASN A 86 -0.60 3.07 4.49
N ILE A 87 -0.01 3.66 5.52
CA ILE A 87 1.43 3.61 5.75
C ILE A 87 1.62 3.34 7.24
N ALA A 88 2.31 2.24 7.56
CA ALA A 88 2.52 1.82 8.93
C ALA A 88 3.98 1.52 9.24
N VAL A 89 4.42 1.86 10.45
CA VAL A 89 5.77 1.55 10.94
C VAL A 89 5.75 1.25 12.44
N PRO A 90 6.59 0.31 12.92
CA PRO A 90 6.88 0.20 14.34
C PRO A 90 7.54 1.48 14.87
N TYR A 91 7.02 2.04 15.95
CA TYR A 91 7.59 3.22 16.61
C TYR A 91 7.32 3.14 18.12
N GLN A 92 8.38 3.32 18.92
CA GLN A 92 8.33 3.26 20.39
C GLN A 92 7.56 2.03 20.93
N GLY A 93 7.75 0.88 20.26
CA GLY A 93 7.18 -0.40 20.66
C GLY A 93 5.70 -0.61 20.35
N ARG A 94 5.07 0.24 19.54
CA ARG A 94 3.72 0.08 18.98
C ARG A 94 3.76 0.14 17.46
N LEU A 95 2.69 -0.24 16.79
CA LEU A 95 2.51 0.04 15.37
C LEU A 95 1.82 1.40 15.24
N PHE A 96 2.42 2.28 14.44
CA PHE A 96 1.86 3.58 14.10
C PHE A 96 1.32 3.51 12.67
N TRP A 97 0.06 3.86 12.49
CA TRP A 97 -0.68 3.78 11.23
C TRP A 97 -1.07 5.17 10.79
N CYS A 98 -0.82 5.52 9.54
CA CYS A 98 -1.32 6.76 8.96
C CYS A 98 -2.07 6.50 7.66
N TYR A 99 -3.15 7.24 7.52
CA TYR A 99 -4.13 7.17 6.44
C TYR A 99 -4.22 8.56 5.79
N GLY A 100 -4.55 8.56 4.50
CA GLY A 100 -4.81 9.76 3.71
C GLY A 100 -6.18 10.35 4.01
N ASP A 101 -6.93 10.61 2.95
CA ASP A 101 -8.30 11.13 3.02
C ASP A 101 -9.16 10.24 3.93
N THR A 102 -9.77 10.86 4.94
CA THR A 102 -10.51 10.16 5.99
C THR A 102 -11.90 10.73 6.11
N PHE A 103 -12.91 9.89 6.02
CA PHE A 103 -14.32 10.26 6.05
C PHE A 103 -14.98 9.76 7.33
N GLY A 104 -15.83 10.60 7.92
CA GLY A 104 -16.81 10.26 8.93
C GLY A 104 -18.22 10.61 8.46
N LEU A 105 -19.21 10.44 9.35
CA LEU A 105 -20.62 10.69 9.02
C LEU A 105 -20.95 12.16 8.74
N HIS A 106 -20.19 13.09 9.34
CA HIS A 106 -20.46 14.54 9.29
C HIS A 106 -19.23 15.39 8.94
N ALA A 107 -18.07 14.76 8.71
CA ALA A 107 -16.81 15.45 8.48
C ALA A 107 -15.89 14.62 7.57
N ALA A 108 -14.93 15.29 6.96
CA ALA A 108 -13.85 14.67 6.20
C ALA A 108 -12.54 15.39 6.53
N ILE A 109 -11.45 14.62 6.54
CA ILE A 109 -10.09 15.10 6.78
C ILE A 109 -9.28 14.88 5.52
N PHE A 110 -8.64 15.95 5.07
CA PHE A 110 -7.75 15.98 3.91
C PHE A 110 -6.33 16.35 4.33
N SER A 111 -5.97 16.06 5.57
CA SER A 111 -4.70 16.45 6.19
C SER A 111 -4.09 15.33 7.04
N VAL A 112 -4.24 14.10 6.51
CA VAL A 112 -3.96 12.79 7.11
C VAL A 112 -4.61 12.54 8.47
N SER A 113 -4.92 11.27 8.74
CA SER A 113 -5.28 10.80 10.07
C SER A 113 -4.41 9.62 10.48
N CYS A 114 -4.27 9.36 11.77
CA CYS A 114 -3.42 8.27 12.24
C CYS A 114 -4.06 7.53 13.41
N ALA A 115 -3.56 6.32 13.65
CA ALA A 115 -3.93 5.46 14.76
C ALA A 115 -2.70 4.70 15.27
N ILE A 116 -2.83 4.07 16.42
CA ILE A 116 -1.84 3.12 16.94
C ILE A 116 -2.48 1.77 17.23
N SER A 117 -1.70 0.71 17.15
CA SER A 117 -2.08 -0.61 17.66
C SER A 117 -0.91 -1.29 18.36
N GLN A 118 -1.20 -2.31 19.17
CA GLN A 118 -0.16 -3.17 19.74
C GLN A 118 0.34 -4.16 18.70
N LEU A 119 1.63 -4.51 18.76
CA LEU A 119 2.13 -5.65 18.01
C LEU A 119 1.53 -6.96 18.57
N PRO A 120 1.33 -8.00 17.75
CA PRO A 120 0.76 -9.28 18.21
C PRO A 120 1.50 -9.86 19.42
N GLU A 121 2.83 -9.80 19.42
CA GLU A 121 3.68 -10.27 20.52
C GLU A 121 3.62 -9.39 21.79
N LYS A 122 2.95 -8.23 21.71
CA LYS A 122 2.73 -7.29 22.83
C LYS A 122 1.25 -7.17 23.21
N GLY A 123 0.44 -8.19 22.91
CA GLY A 123 -0.99 -8.21 23.23
C GLY A 123 -1.89 -7.62 22.15
N GLY A 124 -1.34 -7.31 20.97
CA GLY A 124 -2.12 -7.12 19.76
C GLY A 124 -2.81 -8.42 19.32
N LEU A 125 -3.81 -8.29 18.45
CA LEU A 125 -4.50 -9.45 17.88
C LEU A 125 -3.60 -10.19 16.89
N ASP A 126 -3.92 -11.47 16.64
CA ASP A 126 -3.37 -12.19 15.49
C ASP A 126 -3.78 -11.45 14.21
N PRO A 127 -2.84 -11.14 13.28
CA PRO A 127 -3.17 -10.45 12.03
C PRO A 127 -4.14 -11.24 11.13
N ALA A 128 -4.29 -12.54 11.31
CA ALA A 128 -5.33 -13.34 10.64
C ALA A 128 -6.76 -13.03 11.16
N VAL A 129 -6.87 -12.40 12.34
CA VAL A 129 -8.14 -12.21 13.07
C VAL A 129 -8.58 -10.75 13.06
N GLY A 130 -7.68 -9.78 13.26
CA GLY A 130 -8.04 -8.37 13.31
C GLY A 130 -6.89 -7.46 13.72
N VAL A 131 -7.15 -6.14 13.69
CA VAL A 131 -6.26 -5.12 14.25
C VAL A 131 -7.08 -4.17 15.13
N ASN A 132 -6.72 -4.05 16.41
CA ASN A 132 -7.35 -3.08 17.31
C ASN A 132 -6.67 -1.72 17.17
N LEU A 133 -7.22 -0.88 16.29
CA LEU A 133 -6.78 0.49 16.11
C LEU A 133 -7.26 1.38 17.26
N THR A 134 -6.39 2.25 17.75
CA THR A 134 -6.71 3.36 18.66
C THR A 134 -6.41 4.67 17.93
N TYR A 135 -7.45 5.37 17.50
CA TYR A 135 -7.30 6.61 16.75
C TYR A 135 -6.86 7.77 17.63
N PHE A 136 -6.10 8.70 17.04
CA PHE A 136 -5.96 10.04 17.58
C PHE A 136 -7.24 10.81 17.23
N VAL A 137 -8.04 11.15 18.25
CA VAL A 137 -9.35 11.79 18.07
C VAL A 137 -9.38 13.23 18.57
N ASP A 138 -10.32 14.00 18.06
CA ASP A 138 -10.68 15.33 18.55
C ASP A 138 -11.62 15.26 19.77
N ALA A 139 -12.06 16.42 20.25
CA ALA A 139 -12.98 16.52 21.39
C ALA A 139 -14.37 15.90 21.12
N GLY A 140 -14.76 15.74 19.85
CA GLY A 140 -16.00 15.09 19.42
C GLY A 140 -15.85 13.57 19.27
N GLY A 141 -14.64 13.03 19.42
CA GLY A 141 -14.35 11.60 19.25
C GLY A 141 -14.18 11.15 17.80
N PHE A 142 -14.19 12.07 16.83
CA PHE A 142 -13.80 11.78 15.45
C PHE A 142 -12.27 11.79 15.34
N SER A 143 -11.71 10.98 14.45
CA SER A 143 -10.30 11.04 14.08
C SER A 143 -9.90 12.48 13.79
N ARG A 144 -8.68 12.90 14.16
CA ARG A 144 -8.23 14.30 14.00
C ARG A 144 -7.15 14.44 12.92
N GLU A 145 -6.98 15.66 12.43
CA GLU A 145 -5.90 16.02 11.49
C GLU A 145 -4.52 15.83 12.13
N MET A 146 -3.64 15.11 11.43
CA MET A 146 -2.31 14.76 11.96
C MET A 146 -1.16 15.60 11.39
N LEU A 147 -1.36 16.31 10.27
CA LEU A 147 -0.41 17.29 9.74
C LEU A 147 -1.13 18.55 9.23
N PRO A 148 -1.84 19.30 10.07
CA PRO A 148 -2.56 20.49 9.63
C PRO A 148 -1.58 21.56 9.14
N LEU A 149 -1.78 22.02 7.91
CA LEU A 149 -1.02 23.13 7.34
C LEU A 149 -1.93 24.37 7.23
N PRO A 150 -1.43 25.58 7.52
CA PRO A 150 -2.23 26.81 7.40
C PRO A 150 -2.55 27.18 5.95
N ARG A 151 -1.91 26.52 4.97
CA ARG A 151 -2.12 26.74 3.54
C ARG A 151 -3.16 25.76 3.01
N PRO A 152 -4.08 26.19 2.12
CA PRO A 152 -5.10 25.30 1.59
C PRO A 152 -4.50 24.20 0.69
N GLY A 153 -5.20 23.07 0.61
CA GLY A 153 -4.85 21.93 -0.23
C GLY A 153 -5.02 20.60 0.49
N LEU A 154 -5.00 19.52 -0.26
CA LEU A 154 -4.92 18.17 0.30
C LEU A 154 -3.48 17.95 0.77
N VAL A 155 -3.31 17.46 1.99
CA VAL A 155 -2.01 17.13 2.58
C VAL A 155 -1.96 15.63 2.81
N TRP A 156 -0.98 14.98 2.20
CA TRP A 156 -0.79 13.54 2.25
C TRP A 156 0.61 13.20 2.73
N ILE A 157 0.71 12.11 3.49
CA ILE A 157 1.98 11.49 3.83
C ILE A 157 2.31 10.49 2.73
N GLU A 158 3.51 10.61 2.17
CA GLU A 158 4.04 9.67 1.18
C GLU A 158 4.68 8.47 1.86
N GLY A 159 5.45 8.65 2.93
CA GLY A 159 6.18 7.57 3.58
C GLY A 159 6.35 7.85 5.05
N LEU A 160 6.50 6.79 5.85
CA LEU A 160 6.63 6.87 7.30
C LEU A 160 7.77 5.94 7.75
N PHE A 161 8.72 6.47 8.51
CA PHE A 161 9.90 5.73 8.96
C PHE A 161 10.51 6.38 10.21
N THR A 162 11.54 5.75 10.76
CA THR A 162 12.19 6.20 12.00
C THR A 162 13.66 6.51 11.77
N VAL A 163 14.12 7.65 12.28
CA VAL A 163 15.53 8.07 12.23
C VAL A 163 15.94 8.57 13.61
N LYS A 164 17.21 8.36 14.00
CA LYS A 164 17.74 9.00 15.22
C LYS A 164 18.16 10.43 14.92
N ASP A 165 17.72 11.37 15.76
CA ASP A 165 18.18 12.75 15.66
C ASP A 165 19.60 12.94 16.21
N ASP A 166 20.14 14.16 16.12
CA ASP A 166 21.49 14.52 16.58
C ASP A 166 21.70 14.26 18.09
N THR A 167 20.63 14.07 18.89
CA THR A 167 20.69 13.72 20.31
C THR A 167 20.67 12.21 20.56
N GLY A 168 20.52 11.42 19.49
CA GLY A 168 20.40 9.96 19.54
C GLY A 168 18.97 9.45 19.81
N ARG A 169 17.97 10.35 19.90
CA ARG A 169 16.57 10.00 20.12
C ARG A 169 15.94 9.49 18.83
N GLU A 170 15.24 8.35 18.90
CA GLU A 170 14.42 7.86 17.81
C GLU A 170 13.24 8.81 17.56
N ARG A 171 13.07 9.23 16.31
CA ARG A 171 12.00 10.13 15.86
C ARG A 171 11.19 9.47 14.76
N LEU A 172 9.87 9.61 14.83
CA LEU A 172 8.97 9.25 13.73
C LEU A 172 8.95 10.38 12.70
N VAL A 173 9.26 10.03 11.46
CA VAL A 173 9.46 10.95 10.34
C VAL A 173 8.54 10.54 9.20
N ALA A 174 8.00 11.52 8.50
CA ALA A 174 7.19 11.33 7.32
C ALA A 174 7.70 12.16 6.14
N THR A 175 7.67 11.62 4.92
CA THR A 175 7.63 12.45 3.71
C THR A 175 6.20 12.90 3.45
N TYR A 176 6.02 14.12 2.97
CA TYR A 176 4.68 14.66 2.73
C TYR A 176 4.60 15.50 1.47
N THR A 177 3.39 15.65 0.97
CA THR A 177 3.02 16.56 -0.12
C THR A 177 1.82 17.41 0.27
N ARG A 178 1.69 18.57 -0.37
CA ARG A 178 0.46 19.36 -0.39
C ARG A 178 0.11 19.72 -1.84
N GLN A 179 -1.14 19.48 -2.23
CA GLN A 179 -1.59 19.64 -3.60
C GLN A 179 -2.99 20.26 -3.75
N PRO A 180 -3.25 20.98 -4.86
CA PRO A 180 -4.57 21.53 -5.14
C PRO A 180 -5.46 20.47 -5.83
N GLY A 181 -6.22 19.73 -5.02
CA GLY A 181 -7.02 18.61 -5.51
C GLY A 181 -6.13 17.49 -6.05
N LEU A 182 -6.48 16.92 -7.21
CA LEU A 182 -5.72 15.83 -7.84
C LEU A 182 -4.58 16.29 -8.77
N LYS A 183 -4.22 17.59 -8.74
CA LYS A 183 -3.08 18.10 -9.52
C LYS A 183 -1.76 17.73 -8.83
N PRO A 184 -0.62 17.76 -9.55
CA PRO A 184 0.69 17.59 -8.94
C PRO A 184 0.94 18.57 -7.77
N PRO A 185 1.80 18.18 -6.81
CA PRO A 185 2.01 18.92 -5.58
C PRO A 185 2.70 20.26 -5.82
N VAL A 186 2.30 21.21 -4.98
CA VAL A 186 2.82 22.59 -4.93
C VAL A 186 3.65 22.83 -3.68
N GLU A 187 3.82 21.80 -2.85
CA GLU A 187 4.72 21.75 -1.71
C GLU A 187 5.01 20.28 -1.40
N SER A 188 6.25 19.98 -1.04
CA SER A 188 6.66 18.67 -0.53
C SER A 188 7.80 18.84 0.46
N GLY A 189 8.07 17.80 1.24
CA GLY A 189 9.18 17.83 2.18
C GLY A 189 9.13 16.70 3.19
N VAL A 190 9.73 16.95 4.34
CA VAL A 190 9.78 16.04 5.47
C VAL A 190 9.07 16.67 6.65
N ALA A 191 8.27 15.89 7.34
CA ALA A 191 7.63 16.20 8.61
C ALA A 191 8.14 15.28 9.71
N VAL A 192 8.11 15.74 10.95
CA VAL A 192 8.48 14.97 12.14
C VAL A 192 7.31 14.95 13.12
N PHE A 193 7.05 13.80 13.72
CA PHE A 193 6.07 13.67 14.79
C PHE A 193 6.59 14.37 16.06
N ASP A 194 5.78 15.27 16.61
CA ASP A 194 5.96 15.82 17.94
C ASP A 194 5.22 14.90 18.92
N ASP A 195 5.97 14.08 19.67
CA ASP A 195 5.40 13.12 20.62
C ASP A 195 4.57 13.78 21.72
N ALA A 196 4.91 15.02 22.12
CA ALA A 196 4.20 15.73 23.18
C ALA A 196 2.88 16.32 22.68
N ALA A 197 2.87 16.83 21.45
CA ALA A 197 1.64 17.34 20.80
C ALA A 197 0.78 16.23 20.18
N GLY A 198 1.37 15.05 19.93
CA GLY A 198 0.74 13.94 19.23
C GLY A 198 0.40 14.27 17.77
N GLN A 199 1.22 15.08 17.10
CA GLN A 199 0.94 15.61 15.76
C GLN A 199 2.24 15.82 14.97
N PHE A 200 2.18 15.69 13.64
CA PHE A 200 3.32 16.01 12.78
C PHE A 200 3.50 17.52 12.62
N ARG A 201 4.76 17.92 12.46
CA ARG A 201 5.16 19.28 12.09
C ARG A 201 6.14 19.21 10.93
N VAL A 202 6.05 20.19 10.03
CA VAL A 202 7.02 20.34 8.93
C VAL A 202 8.41 20.52 9.54
N LEU A 203 9.33 19.63 9.14
CA LEU A 203 10.74 19.69 9.50
C LEU A 203 11.52 20.49 8.45
N VAL A 204 11.30 20.18 7.17
CA VAL A 204 11.89 20.90 6.04
C VAL A 204 10.97 20.81 4.82
N GLN A 205 10.91 21.90 4.06
CA GLN A 205 10.30 21.93 2.73
C GLN A 205 11.38 21.77 1.68
N PHE A 206 11.13 20.93 0.67
CA PHE A 206 12.04 20.76 -0.44
C PHE A 206 11.70 21.73 -1.59
N PRO A 207 12.71 22.15 -2.38
CA PRO A 207 12.46 22.80 -3.65
C PRO A 207 11.61 21.88 -4.53
N LEU A 208 10.57 22.43 -5.16
CA LEU A 208 9.80 21.66 -6.14
C LEU A 208 10.69 21.33 -7.34
N PRO A 209 10.60 20.10 -7.88
CA PRO A 209 11.28 19.77 -9.12
C PRO A 209 10.67 20.61 -10.26
N ARG A 210 11.43 20.76 -11.36
CA ARG A 210 10.96 21.50 -12.55
C ARG A 210 9.63 20.96 -13.08
N ARG A 211 9.43 19.65 -12.94
CA ARG A 211 8.18 18.94 -13.26
C ARG A 211 7.72 18.14 -12.04
N PRO A 212 6.80 18.69 -11.22
CA PRO A 212 6.21 17.96 -10.10
C PRO A 212 5.46 16.72 -10.60
N ARG A 213 5.76 15.58 -9.96
CA ARG A 213 5.11 14.29 -10.22
C ARG A 213 3.82 14.20 -9.42
N ALA A 214 2.85 13.43 -9.90
CA ALA A 214 1.68 13.11 -9.08
C ALA A 214 2.12 12.41 -7.79
N HIS A 215 1.36 12.64 -6.72
CA HIS A 215 1.59 11.94 -5.46
C HIS A 215 1.55 10.42 -5.66
N ARG A 216 2.49 9.74 -5.01
CA ARG A 216 2.53 8.29 -4.90
C ARG A 216 2.90 7.94 -3.47
N SER A 217 2.19 7.00 -2.87
CA SER A 217 2.60 6.46 -1.58
C SER A 217 3.90 5.67 -1.74
N SER A 218 4.83 5.96 -0.85
CA SER A 218 6.07 5.23 -0.62
C SER A 218 5.88 4.32 0.58
N HIS A 219 6.53 3.16 0.59
CA HIS A 219 6.46 2.21 1.70
C HIS A 219 7.88 1.92 2.17
N PRO A 220 8.43 2.77 3.05
CA PRO A 220 9.85 2.76 3.33
C PRO A 220 10.33 1.47 3.98
N PHE A 221 11.51 1.01 3.58
CA PHE A 221 12.19 -0.13 4.19
C PHE A 221 13.68 0.16 4.36
N ARG A 222 14.30 -0.50 5.35
CA ARG A 222 15.67 -0.23 5.76
C ARG A 222 16.61 -1.30 5.22
N VAL A 223 17.73 -0.87 4.63
CA VAL A 223 18.76 -1.78 4.08
C VAL A 223 20.14 -1.32 4.53
N THR A 224 20.99 -2.26 4.93
CA THR A 224 22.41 -1.99 5.20
C THR A 224 23.27 -2.56 4.08
N GLU A 225 23.99 -1.69 3.37
CA GLU A 225 24.88 -2.04 2.28
C GLU A 225 26.29 -1.55 2.59
N ARG A 226 27.26 -2.46 2.60
CA ARG A 226 28.69 -2.15 2.82
C ARG A 226 28.93 -1.27 4.06
N GLY A 227 28.16 -1.49 5.12
CA GLY A 227 28.26 -0.76 6.39
C GLY A 227 27.48 0.56 6.46
N VAL A 228 26.80 0.98 5.39
CA VAL A 228 25.94 2.17 5.38
C VAL A 228 24.49 1.73 5.39
N THR A 229 23.69 2.34 6.27
CA THR A 229 22.26 2.07 6.35
C THR A 229 21.47 3.14 5.61
N TYR A 230 20.50 2.70 4.81
CA TYR A 230 19.62 3.54 4.03
C TYR A 230 18.16 3.22 4.35
N TRP A 231 17.32 4.25 4.29
CA TRP A 231 15.90 4.11 4.07
C TRP A 231 15.61 4.21 2.58
N TYR A 232 15.13 3.12 2.01
CA TYR A 232 14.56 3.09 0.67
C TYR A 232 13.11 3.55 0.79
N LEU A 233 12.75 4.63 0.10
CA LEU A 233 11.36 5.11 0.07
C LEU A 233 10.60 4.40 -1.06
N TYR A 234 11.28 4.27 -2.19
CA TYR A 234 10.88 3.45 -3.32
C TYR A 234 12.03 2.49 -3.64
N PRO A 235 11.83 1.45 -4.45
CA PRO A 235 12.90 0.53 -4.86
C PRO A 235 14.13 1.26 -5.43
N HIS A 236 13.89 2.38 -6.09
CA HIS A 236 14.85 3.20 -6.84
C HIS A 236 15.07 4.59 -6.23
N LEU A 237 14.65 4.84 -4.99
CA LEU A 237 14.94 6.09 -4.26
C LEU A 237 15.26 5.80 -2.81
N ARG A 238 16.42 6.25 -2.34
CA ARG A 238 16.86 6.05 -0.96
C ARG A 238 17.51 7.29 -0.36
N VAL A 239 17.54 7.33 0.96
CA VAL A 239 18.27 8.32 1.74
C VAL A 239 19.03 7.60 2.84
N ARG A 240 20.20 8.12 3.24
CA ARG A 240 20.93 7.57 4.39
C ARG A 240 20.07 7.68 5.65
N ASP A 241 20.15 6.67 6.51
CA ASP A 241 19.52 6.66 7.83
C ASP A 241 20.27 7.60 8.79
N ASP A 242 20.15 8.89 8.51
CA ASP A 242 20.87 9.99 9.14
C ASP A 242 20.00 11.25 9.12
N TRP A 243 19.94 11.96 10.25
CA TRP A 243 19.08 13.12 10.44
C TRP A 243 19.40 14.26 9.47
N LYS A 244 20.69 14.50 9.19
CA LYS A 244 21.11 15.60 8.30
C LYS A 244 20.83 15.27 6.85
N ALA A 245 21.13 14.04 6.42
CA ALA A 245 20.83 13.56 5.07
C ALA A 245 19.33 13.66 4.76
N LEU A 246 18.49 13.21 5.69
CA LEU A 246 17.04 13.33 5.57
C LEU A 246 16.58 14.77 5.24
N THR A 247 17.18 15.77 5.86
CA THR A 247 16.81 17.18 5.67
C THR A 247 17.45 17.86 4.46
N ASP A 248 18.41 17.22 3.81
CA ASP A 248 19.07 17.73 2.60
C ASP A 248 18.60 16.92 1.37
N PRO A 249 17.70 17.47 0.53
CA PRO A 249 17.17 16.76 -0.63
C PRO A 249 18.26 16.38 -1.64
N LYS A 250 19.41 17.08 -1.66
CA LYS A 250 20.53 16.74 -2.55
C LYS A 250 21.26 15.48 -2.15
N SER A 251 21.08 15.02 -0.91
CA SER A 251 21.70 13.80 -0.40
C SER A 251 20.92 12.53 -0.75
N TRP A 252 19.69 12.68 -1.29
CA TRP A 252 18.83 11.57 -1.67
C TRP A 252 19.29 11.02 -3.01
N GLU A 253 19.37 9.69 -3.10
CA GLU A 253 19.92 8.98 -4.24
C GLU A 253 18.82 8.24 -4.98
N SER A 254 18.76 8.45 -6.29
CA SER A 254 17.92 7.65 -7.19
C SER A 254 18.77 6.59 -7.89
N TYR A 255 18.26 5.36 -8.02
CA TYR A 255 18.84 4.35 -8.89
C TYR A 255 18.30 4.58 -10.31
N THR A 256 19.14 5.16 -11.16
CA THR A 256 18.69 5.74 -12.43
C THR A 256 19.77 5.64 -13.52
N CYS A 257 19.34 5.61 -14.78
CA CYS A 257 20.21 5.75 -15.95
C CYS A 257 20.23 7.18 -16.52
N LEU A 258 19.65 8.16 -15.84
CA LEU A 258 19.77 9.58 -16.18
C LEU A 258 21.16 10.14 -15.91
N GLU A 259 21.50 11.23 -16.62
CA GLU A 259 22.66 12.07 -16.29
C GLU A 259 22.51 12.66 -14.87
N ARG A 260 23.62 12.77 -14.14
CA ARG A 260 23.60 13.31 -12.78
C ARG A 260 23.07 14.75 -12.77
N GLY A 261 22.17 15.07 -11.85
CA GLY A 261 21.58 16.41 -11.76
C GLY A 261 20.39 16.63 -12.70
N SER A 262 19.96 15.62 -13.46
CA SER A 262 18.86 15.71 -14.41
C SER A 262 17.59 15.01 -13.92
N ASP A 263 16.47 15.39 -14.52
CA ASP A 263 15.16 14.76 -14.34
C ASP A 263 14.70 14.14 -15.66
N PHE A 264 13.75 13.20 -15.57
CA PHE A 264 13.08 12.68 -16.76
C PHE A 264 12.33 13.80 -17.50
N ASP A 265 12.57 13.89 -18.81
CA ASP A 265 11.83 14.75 -19.72
C ASP A 265 11.52 13.99 -21.01
N ALA A 266 10.25 13.63 -21.22
CA ALA A 266 9.81 12.89 -22.39
C ALA A 266 10.31 13.43 -23.75
N GLY A 267 10.56 14.74 -23.87
CA GLY A 267 11.02 15.37 -25.11
C GLY A 267 12.53 15.47 -25.26
N ASN A 268 13.31 15.33 -24.18
CA ASN A 268 14.76 15.59 -24.18
C ASN A 268 15.51 14.79 -23.11
N THR A 269 15.10 13.54 -22.87
CA THR A 269 15.78 12.66 -21.91
C THR A 269 17.07 12.12 -22.52
N HIS A 270 18.19 12.35 -21.83
CA HIS A 270 19.48 11.72 -22.13
C HIS A 270 19.71 10.56 -21.15
N LEU A 271 19.83 9.35 -21.70
CA LEU A 271 20.11 8.14 -20.94
C LEU A 271 21.59 7.79 -21.07
N LEU A 272 22.26 7.62 -19.94
CA LEU A 272 23.64 7.14 -19.88
C LEU A 272 23.72 5.69 -20.34
N ARG A 273 24.68 5.42 -21.21
CA ARG A 273 25.00 4.09 -21.72
C ARG A 273 26.46 3.76 -21.45
N GLY A 274 26.70 2.52 -21.03
CA GLY A 274 28.05 2.00 -20.83
C GLY A 274 28.73 1.57 -22.15
N PRO A 275 29.97 1.06 -22.09
CA PRO A 275 30.76 0.70 -23.27
C PRO A 275 30.14 -0.37 -24.19
N SER A 276 29.20 -1.16 -23.67
CA SER A 276 28.46 -2.17 -24.43
C SER A 276 27.13 -1.67 -25.01
N GLU A 277 26.91 -0.35 -25.02
CA GLU A 277 25.65 0.31 -25.42
C GLU A 277 24.44 -0.09 -24.56
N THR A 278 24.67 -0.60 -23.35
CA THR A 278 23.63 -0.93 -22.36
C THR A 278 23.41 0.24 -21.41
N LEU A 279 22.18 0.41 -20.91
CA LEU A 279 21.87 1.47 -19.94
C LEU A 279 22.71 1.35 -18.66
N GLU A 280 23.31 2.46 -18.24
CA GLU A 280 24.13 2.52 -17.03
C GLU A 280 23.27 2.91 -15.81
N TRP A 281 22.71 1.91 -15.16
CA TRP A 281 22.00 2.10 -13.89
C TRP A 281 22.97 2.23 -12.73
N SER A 282 22.86 3.31 -11.97
CA SER A 282 23.62 3.49 -10.73
C SER A 282 22.93 4.47 -9.79
N TRP A 283 23.27 4.39 -8.51
CA TRP A 283 22.81 5.34 -7.49
C TRP A 283 23.44 6.70 -7.71
N LYS A 284 22.61 7.73 -7.90
CA LYS A 284 23.06 9.11 -8.15
C LYS A 284 22.33 10.07 -7.21
N PRO A 285 23.06 10.87 -6.42
CA PRO A 285 22.45 11.91 -5.60
C PRO A 285 21.93 13.06 -6.47
N ASP A 286 20.94 13.79 -5.97
CA ASP A 286 20.39 15.00 -6.63
C ASP A 286 19.99 14.73 -8.09
N THR A 287 19.43 13.54 -8.36
CA THR A 287 19.08 13.10 -9.71
C THR A 287 17.69 12.46 -9.69
N GLY A 288 16.88 12.77 -10.70
CA GLY A 288 15.55 12.24 -10.85
C GLY A 288 15.53 10.72 -10.99
N ARG A 289 14.40 10.14 -10.60
CA ARG A 289 14.10 8.72 -10.79
C ARG A 289 13.29 8.52 -12.07
N ILE A 290 13.36 7.34 -12.67
CA ILE A 290 12.51 6.93 -13.79
C ILE A 290 11.45 5.97 -13.23
N GLU A 291 10.18 6.28 -13.44
CA GLU A 291 9.05 5.46 -13.00
C GLU A 291 8.66 4.40 -14.04
N ALA A 292 7.91 3.38 -13.63
CA ALA A 292 7.52 2.28 -14.52
C ALA A 292 6.71 2.73 -15.77
N ASP A 293 5.91 3.80 -15.66
CA ASP A 293 5.23 4.41 -16.80
C ASP A 293 6.17 5.22 -17.71
N GLU A 294 7.18 5.86 -17.13
CA GLU A 294 8.22 6.56 -17.87
C GLU A 294 9.15 5.59 -18.60
N GLU A 295 9.47 4.42 -18.02
CA GLU A 295 10.17 3.35 -18.73
C GLU A 295 9.38 2.89 -19.96
N ARG A 296 8.07 2.67 -19.82
CA ARG A 296 7.20 2.33 -20.96
C ARG A 296 7.19 3.43 -22.01
N GLN A 297 7.20 4.70 -21.60
CA GLN A 297 7.31 5.82 -22.53
C GLN A 297 8.65 5.84 -23.27
N LEU A 298 9.77 5.64 -22.56
CA LEU A 298 11.11 5.55 -23.17
C LEU A 298 11.22 4.39 -24.15
N ILE A 299 10.61 3.24 -23.83
CA ILE A 299 10.51 2.09 -24.73
C ILE A 299 9.71 2.45 -25.99
N ALA A 300 8.55 3.10 -25.83
CA ALA A 300 7.72 3.52 -26.96
C ALA A 300 8.43 4.55 -27.87
N LEU A 301 9.30 5.38 -27.29
CA LEU A 301 10.14 6.34 -28.03
C LEU A 301 11.40 5.70 -28.65
N GLY A 302 11.66 4.42 -28.40
CA GLY A 302 12.86 3.73 -28.88
C GLY A 302 14.16 4.14 -28.16
N LEU A 303 14.07 4.87 -27.05
CA LEU A 303 15.21 5.32 -26.25
C LEU A 303 15.70 4.26 -25.26
N MET A 304 14.84 3.31 -24.90
CA MET A 304 15.11 2.19 -23.99
C MET A 304 14.64 0.87 -24.63
N LYS A 305 15.40 -0.21 -24.49
CA LYS A 305 14.95 -1.56 -24.88
C LYS A 305 14.12 -2.18 -23.76
N LYS A 306 13.22 -3.10 -24.11
CA LYS A 306 12.32 -3.78 -23.16
C LYS A 306 13.06 -4.54 -22.07
N GLU A 307 14.23 -5.06 -22.40
CA GLU A 307 15.10 -5.85 -21.53
C GLU A 307 15.97 -4.97 -20.61
N GLU A 308 16.03 -3.66 -20.88
CA GLU A 308 16.79 -2.68 -20.09
C GLU A 308 15.97 -2.03 -18.96
N ALA A 309 14.66 -2.25 -18.93
CA ALA A 309 13.72 -1.67 -17.96
C ALA A 309 13.81 -2.36 -16.58
N LEU A 310 13.78 -1.58 -15.50
CA LEU A 310 13.76 -2.10 -14.13
C LEU A 310 12.38 -2.62 -13.73
N PHE A 311 11.31 -2.07 -14.28
CA PHE A 311 9.93 -2.37 -13.88
C PHE A 311 9.12 -2.96 -15.03
N ALA A 312 9.74 -3.79 -15.87
CA ALA A 312 9.09 -4.45 -17.00
C ALA A 312 7.85 -5.26 -16.55
N MET A 313 7.91 -5.91 -15.37
CA MET A 313 6.82 -6.61 -14.70
C MET A 313 5.87 -7.33 -15.66
N ARG A 314 6.42 -8.27 -16.44
CA ARG A 314 5.65 -9.09 -17.38
C ARG A 314 4.88 -10.16 -16.62
N ASP A 315 3.63 -10.35 -16.99
CA ASP A 315 2.80 -11.40 -16.42
C ASP A 315 3.43 -12.77 -16.72
N SER A 316 3.59 -13.59 -15.69
CA SER A 316 4.39 -14.81 -15.77
C SER A 316 3.76 -15.90 -16.64
N GLN A 317 2.44 -15.87 -16.81
CA GLN A 317 1.68 -16.84 -17.59
C GLN A 317 1.57 -16.41 -19.06
N SER A 318 1.23 -15.15 -19.32
CA SER A 318 0.99 -14.63 -20.67
C SER A 318 2.20 -13.98 -21.34
N GLY A 319 3.22 -13.60 -20.56
CA GLY A 319 4.39 -12.82 -21.02
C GLY A 319 4.08 -11.36 -21.38
N GLN A 320 2.81 -10.94 -21.27
CA GLN A 320 2.36 -9.61 -21.59
C GLN A 320 2.75 -8.60 -20.50
N GLU A 321 2.84 -7.33 -20.86
CA GLU A 321 3.05 -6.27 -19.87
C GLU A 321 1.84 -6.18 -18.95
N THR A 322 2.08 -6.22 -17.65
CA THR A 322 1.00 -6.04 -16.67
C THR A 322 0.45 -4.61 -16.73
N GLY A 323 1.32 -3.63 -16.99
CA GLY A 323 1.05 -2.20 -16.83
C GLY A 323 0.89 -1.79 -15.37
N ALA A 324 1.28 -2.66 -14.44
CA ALA A 324 1.29 -2.34 -13.03
C ALA A 324 2.34 -1.27 -12.71
N SER A 325 2.16 -0.63 -11.56
CA SER A 325 3.18 0.21 -10.96
C SER A 325 3.65 -0.41 -9.64
N PRO A 326 4.95 -0.30 -9.29
CA PRO A 326 5.43 -0.72 -7.99
C PRO A 326 4.67 -0.01 -6.86
N SER A 327 4.36 -0.77 -5.80
CA SER A 327 3.69 -0.24 -4.61
C SER A 327 4.60 -0.40 -3.39
N SER A 328 4.81 -1.62 -2.89
CA SER A 328 5.67 -1.89 -1.72
C SER A 328 6.72 -2.97 -1.96
N VAL A 329 7.91 -2.77 -1.37
CA VAL A 329 9.00 -3.75 -1.38
C VAL A 329 9.40 -4.14 0.03
N ALA A 330 9.64 -5.43 0.24
CA ALA A 330 10.13 -5.96 1.51
C ALA A 330 11.07 -7.14 1.28
N TRP A 331 12.10 -7.26 2.12
CA TRP A 331 12.90 -8.48 2.18
C TRP A 331 12.09 -9.59 2.84
N ASN A 332 12.13 -10.78 2.26
CA ASN A 332 11.46 -11.95 2.83
C ASN A 332 12.47 -13.04 3.22
N ALA A 333 12.45 -13.42 4.50
CA ALA A 333 13.40 -14.39 5.06
C ALA A 333 13.17 -15.82 4.56
N TYR A 334 11.93 -16.21 4.25
CA TYR A 334 11.60 -17.54 3.72
C TYR A 334 12.08 -17.72 2.28
N ARG A 335 11.76 -16.76 1.41
CA ARG A 335 12.16 -16.79 -0.01
C ARG A 335 13.61 -16.43 -0.23
N LYS A 336 14.23 -15.69 0.71
CA LYS A 336 15.57 -15.08 0.56
C LYS A 336 15.66 -14.21 -0.69
N LYS A 337 14.60 -13.43 -0.90
CA LYS A 337 14.42 -12.52 -2.03
C LYS A 337 13.76 -11.25 -1.52
N TRP A 338 13.96 -10.17 -2.25
CA TRP A 338 13.09 -9.01 -2.17
C TRP A 338 11.78 -9.31 -2.87
N ILE A 339 10.66 -8.98 -2.24
CA ILE A 339 9.32 -9.13 -2.78
C ILE A 339 8.78 -7.75 -3.11
N LEU A 340 8.34 -7.56 -4.35
CA LEU A 340 7.58 -6.40 -4.79
C LEU A 340 6.10 -6.79 -4.90
N LEU A 341 5.24 -6.01 -4.25
CA LEU A 341 3.83 -5.92 -4.62
C LEU A 341 3.63 -4.72 -5.54
N ALA A 342 3.03 -4.97 -6.69
CA ALA A 342 2.70 -3.97 -7.69
C ALA A 342 1.20 -4.00 -7.99
N GLU A 343 0.65 -2.89 -8.44
CA GLU A 343 -0.79 -2.72 -8.58
C GLU A 343 -1.19 -2.14 -9.93
N LYS A 344 -2.36 -2.56 -10.40
CA LYS A 344 -3.07 -1.97 -11.54
C LYS A 344 -4.56 -2.17 -11.32
N VAL A 345 -5.30 -1.09 -11.11
CA VAL A 345 -6.77 -1.03 -11.02
C VAL A 345 -7.40 -2.34 -10.53
N GLY A 346 -7.42 -2.55 -9.22
CA GLY A 346 -8.05 -3.73 -8.61
C GLY A 346 -7.25 -5.04 -8.72
N SER A 347 -6.11 -5.02 -9.40
CA SER A 347 -5.22 -6.17 -9.54
C SER A 347 -3.92 -5.96 -8.78
N VAL A 348 -3.48 -6.98 -8.04
CA VAL A 348 -2.19 -7.00 -7.34
C VAL A 348 -1.31 -8.08 -7.94
N TYR A 349 -0.06 -7.72 -8.17
CA TYR A 349 0.97 -8.55 -8.75
C TYR A 349 2.11 -8.74 -7.77
N TYR A 350 2.64 -9.96 -7.72
CA TYR A 350 3.76 -10.38 -6.89
C TYR A 350 4.99 -10.61 -7.77
N ALA A 351 6.13 -10.02 -7.41
CA ALA A 351 7.41 -10.22 -8.10
C ALA A 351 8.56 -10.41 -7.09
N GLU A 352 9.64 -11.07 -7.53
CA GLU A 352 10.84 -11.29 -6.73
C GLU A 352 12.08 -10.71 -7.41
N ALA A 353 13.05 -10.28 -6.61
CA ALA A 353 14.38 -9.88 -7.07
C ALA A 353 15.47 -10.19 -6.02
N ASP A 354 16.73 -10.25 -6.47
CA ASP A 354 17.89 -10.40 -5.59
C ASP A 354 18.30 -9.10 -4.89
N GLU A 355 18.00 -7.96 -5.52
CA GLU A 355 18.34 -6.63 -5.03
C GLU A 355 17.06 -5.80 -4.79
N PRO A 356 17.05 -4.87 -3.83
CA PRO A 356 15.85 -4.08 -3.50
C PRO A 356 15.40 -3.18 -4.66
N ALA A 357 16.32 -2.78 -5.54
CA ALA A 357 16.02 -1.98 -6.72
C ALA A 357 15.53 -2.80 -7.93
N GLY A 358 15.55 -4.13 -7.86
CA GLY A 358 15.23 -5.02 -8.98
C GLY A 358 16.48 -5.49 -9.74
N PRO A 359 16.36 -5.84 -11.03
CA PRO A 359 15.21 -5.61 -11.91
C PRO A 359 14.00 -6.51 -11.58
N TRP A 360 12.81 -5.95 -11.74
CA TRP A 360 11.50 -6.57 -11.52
C TRP A 360 10.87 -7.00 -12.84
N ASN A 361 11.33 -8.12 -13.38
CA ASN A 361 11.03 -8.51 -14.76
C ASN A 361 9.75 -9.33 -14.94
N ARG A 362 9.42 -10.20 -13.97
CA ARG A 362 8.26 -11.10 -14.03
C ARG A 362 7.40 -10.93 -12.80
N ALA A 363 6.08 -11.01 -12.98
CA ALA A 363 5.13 -10.92 -11.89
C ALA A 363 3.98 -11.91 -12.06
N VAL A 364 3.44 -12.39 -10.94
CA VAL A 364 2.26 -13.25 -10.87
C VAL A 364 1.10 -12.45 -10.31
N LYS A 365 -0.06 -12.44 -10.99
CA LYS A 365 -1.27 -11.84 -10.42
C LYS A 365 -1.76 -12.66 -9.22
N ILE A 366 -1.83 -12.03 -8.04
CA ILE A 366 -2.24 -12.70 -6.79
C ILE A 366 -3.64 -12.30 -6.33
N VAL A 367 -4.13 -11.13 -6.74
CA VAL A 367 -5.47 -10.60 -6.42
C VAL A 367 -6.11 -9.98 -7.66
N GLY A 368 -7.41 -10.20 -7.82
CA GLY A 368 -8.28 -9.44 -8.72
C GLY A 368 -9.58 -9.00 -8.03
N HIS A 369 -10.00 -7.76 -8.29
CA HIS A 369 -11.23 -7.13 -7.80
C HIS A 369 -12.20 -6.75 -8.92
N ASP A 370 -12.39 -7.60 -9.94
CA ASP A 370 -13.31 -7.36 -11.07
C ASP A 370 -13.24 -5.92 -11.62
N HIS A 371 -14.26 -5.10 -11.32
CA HIS A 371 -14.37 -3.71 -11.76
C HIS A 371 -13.97 -2.68 -10.69
N TYR A 372 -13.72 -3.11 -9.46
CA TYR A 372 -13.25 -2.27 -8.36
C TYR A 372 -11.78 -1.93 -8.49
N ASN A 373 -11.40 -0.83 -7.85
CA ASN A 373 -10.02 -0.51 -7.61
C ASN A 373 -9.55 -1.08 -6.26
N PHE A 374 -8.25 -1.37 -6.21
CA PHE A 374 -7.50 -1.81 -5.04
C PHE A 374 -6.06 -1.32 -5.23
N TYR A 375 -5.66 -0.32 -4.45
CA TYR A 375 -4.41 0.43 -4.66
C TYR A 375 -3.75 0.86 -3.34
N ASN A 376 -2.55 1.44 -3.43
CA ASN A 376 -1.66 1.70 -2.30
C ASN A 376 -1.43 0.43 -1.47
N VAL A 377 -1.10 -0.65 -2.18
CA VAL A 377 -0.89 -1.98 -1.62
C VAL A 377 0.43 -2.07 -0.85
N VAL A 378 0.32 -2.30 0.44
CA VAL A 378 1.45 -2.31 1.38
C VAL A 378 1.60 -3.66 2.08
N GLN A 379 2.81 -4.21 2.05
CA GLN A 379 3.22 -5.37 2.85
C GLN A 379 3.43 -4.96 4.30
N HIS A 380 3.10 -5.86 5.24
CA HIS A 380 3.34 -5.69 6.67
C HIS A 380 4.32 -6.74 7.22
N PRO A 381 5.65 -6.59 7.01
CA PRO A 381 6.62 -7.56 7.49
C PRO A 381 6.58 -7.80 9.01
N PHE A 382 6.10 -6.83 9.79
CA PHE A 382 5.90 -6.98 11.23
C PHE A 382 4.73 -7.92 11.61
N PHE A 383 3.93 -8.36 10.64
CA PHE A 383 2.88 -9.38 10.79
C PHE A 383 3.24 -10.74 10.19
N ASP A 384 4.40 -10.86 9.54
CA ASP A 384 4.83 -12.10 8.90
C ASP A 384 4.84 -13.27 9.90
N ARG A 385 4.36 -14.42 9.43
CA ARG A 385 4.31 -15.65 10.24
C ARG A 385 5.21 -16.71 9.63
N GLU A 386 5.64 -17.62 10.49
CA GLU A 386 6.44 -18.79 10.11
C GLU A 386 7.71 -18.41 9.33
N GLY A 387 8.45 -17.42 9.86
CA GLY A 387 9.69 -16.95 9.25
C GLY A 387 9.50 -16.26 7.90
N GLY A 388 8.32 -15.67 7.64
CA GLY A 388 8.00 -15.01 6.38
C GLY A 388 7.37 -15.93 5.34
N ARG A 389 7.07 -17.20 5.66
CA ARG A 389 6.34 -18.09 4.74
C ARG A 389 4.91 -17.58 4.48
N ILE A 390 4.32 -16.90 5.46
CA ILE A 390 3.01 -16.28 5.37
C ILE A 390 3.20 -14.78 5.56
N ILE A 391 2.82 -14.00 4.55
CA ILE A 391 2.88 -12.53 4.59
C ILE A 391 1.48 -11.94 4.62
N TYR A 392 1.37 -10.74 5.17
CA TYR A 392 0.14 -9.95 5.21
C TYR A 392 0.34 -8.65 4.45
N PHE A 393 -0.69 -8.22 3.73
CA PHE A 393 -0.70 -6.94 3.05
C PHE A 393 -2.11 -6.38 3.02
N GLU A 394 -2.23 -5.07 2.89
CA GLU A 394 -3.52 -4.41 2.71
C GLU A 394 -3.46 -3.44 1.53
N GLY A 395 -4.62 -2.88 1.20
CA GLY A 395 -4.74 -1.80 0.23
C GLY A 395 -6.14 -1.17 0.31
N THR A 396 -6.29 -0.05 -0.38
CA THR A 396 -7.53 0.73 -0.41
C THR A 396 -8.50 0.13 -1.42
N TYR A 397 -9.59 -0.45 -0.93
CA TYR A 397 -10.67 -0.95 -1.78
C TYR A 397 -11.69 0.16 -2.06
N THR A 398 -11.86 0.51 -3.34
CA THR A 398 -12.84 1.54 -3.71
C THR A 398 -13.36 1.42 -5.14
N ALA A 399 -14.58 1.92 -5.36
CA ALA A 399 -15.15 2.13 -6.68
C ALA A 399 -14.57 3.34 -7.41
N SER A 400 -13.83 4.22 -6.73
CA SER A 400 -13.17 5.36 -7.37
C SER A 400 -12.04 4.93 -8.31
N PHE A 401 -11.83 5.69 -9.39
CA PHE A 401 -10.84 5.40 -10.43
C PHE A 401 -10.97 3.98 -11.02
N SER A 402 -12.21 3.49 -11.11
CA SER A 402 -12.52 2.11 -11.48
C SER A 402 -13.69 2.06 -12.47
N ALA A 403 -14.02 0.85 -12.93
CA ALA A 403 -15.18 0.60 -13.79
C ALA A 403 -16.39 0.08 -12.98
N ALA A 404 -16.33 0.11 -11.65
CA ALA A 404 -17.37 -0.43 -10.79
C ALA A 404 -18.69 0.31 -10.99
N LYS A 405 -19.73 -0.45 -11.32
CA LYS A 405 -21.11 0.06 -11.49
C LYS A 405 -21.97 -0.16 -10.25
N GLU A 406 -21.56 -1.08 -9.38
CA GLU A 406 -22.28 -1.49 -8.19
C GLU A 406 -21.40 -1.27 -6.96
N LEU A 407 -21.96 -0.59 -5.96
CA LEU A 407 -21.27 -0.34 -4.69
C LEU A 407 -21.45 -1.50 -3.72
N THR A 408 -20.34 -2.07 -3.20
CA THR A 408 -20.35 -3.03 -2.11
C THR A 408 -20.70 -2.24 -0.84
N PRO A 409 -21.89 -2.46 -0.25
CA PRO A 409 -22.39 -1.59 0.80
C PRO A 409 -21.43 -1.50 1.99
N ARG A 410 -21.10 -0.28 2.42
CA ARG A 410 -20.19 0.03 3.55
C ARG A 410 -18.71 -0.38 3.37
N TYR A 411 -18.32 -0.91 2.21
CA TYR A 411 -16.92 -1.30 1.96
C TYR A 411 -16.11 -0.23 1.23
N ASP A 412 -16.79 0.67 0.50
CA ASP A 412 -16.10 1.63 -0.35
C ASP A 412 -15.14 2.51 0.46
N TYR A 413 -13.99 2.77 -0.12
CA TYR A 413 -12.95 3.65 0.41
C TYR A 413 -12.44 3.20 1.79
N ASN A 414 -12.04 1.94 1.91
CA ASN A 414 -11.53 1.36 3.17
C ASN A 414 -10.41 0.35 2.92
N GLN A 415 -9.65 0.05 3.97
CA GLN A 415 -8.54 -0.88 3.90
C GLN A 415 -8.97 -2.33 4.11
N ILE A 416 -8.51 -3.23 3.23
CA ILE A 416 -8.81 -4.66 3.28
C ILE A 416 -7.53 -5.47 3.50
N MET A 417 -7.51 -6.30 4.55
CA MET A 417 -6.41 -7.20 4.84
C MET A 417 -6.45 -8.43 3.94
N TYR A 418 -5.28 -8.78 3.42
CA TYR A 418 -5.01 -10.01 2.69
C TYR A 418 -3.88 -10.80 3.34
N ARG A 419 -3.91 -12.12 3.14
CA ARG A 419 -2.84 -13.05 3.49
C ARG A 419 -2.35 -13.78 2.25
N LEU A 420 -1.05 -13.96 2.11
CA LEU A 420 -0.43 -14.76 1.05
C LEU A 420 0.51 -15.81 1.64
N HIS A 421 0.31 -17.06 1.22
CA HIS A 421 1.22 -18.16 1.50
C HIS A 421 2.26 -18.23 0.38
N LEU A 422 3.54 -18.01 0.71
CA LEU A 422 4.63 -17.96 -0.27
C LEU A 422 5.11 -19.33 -0.75
N ASP A 423 4.54 -20.41 -0.22
CA ASP A 423 4.70 -21.77 -0.71
C ASP A 423 3.53 -22.24 -1.60
N ASP A 424 2.57 -21.35 -1.92
CA ASP A 424 1.53 -21.66 -2.89
C ASP A 424 2.17 -22.01 -4.25
N PRO A 425 1.87 -23.18 -4.84
CA PRO A 425 2.53 -23.64 -6.06
C PRO A 425 2.28 -22.72 -7.25
N ARG A 426 1.22 -21.90 -7.22
CA ARG A 426 0.89 -20.91 -8.27
C ARG A 426 1.87 -19.73 -8.31
N LEU A 427 2.73 -19.57 -7.30
CA LEU A 427 3.78 -18.55 -7.26
C LEU A 427 5.12 -19.03 -7.87
N VAL A 428 5.21 -20.26 -8.38
CA VAL A 428 6.48 -20.81 -8.89
C VAL A 428 7.08 -19.96 -10.01
N ASP A 429 6.25 -19.35 -10.86
CA ASP A 429 6.68 -18.59 -12.03
C ASP A 429 7.14 -17.15 -11.71
N ALA A 430 6.97 -16.69 -10.46
CA ALA A 430 7.50 -15.41 -10.00
C ALA A 430 8.99 -15.46 -9.69
N LYS A 431 9.58 -16.66 -9.52
CA LYS A 431 10.99 -16.83 -9.18
C LYS A 431 11.86 -16.33 -10.34
N THR A 432 12.73 -15.37 -10.07
CA THR A 432 13.84 -15.03 -10.96
C THR A 432 14.73 -16.27 -11.10
N ARG A 433 14.96 -16.73 -12.34
CA ARG A 433 15.89 -17.82 -12.62
C ARG A 433 17.32 -17.43 -12.33
#